data_AF-A0A376L4Y2-F1
#
_entry.id   AF-A0A376L4Y2-F1
#
_cell.length_a   1.000
_cell.length_b   1.000
_cell.length_c   1.000
_cell.angle_alpha   90.00
_cell.angle_beta   90.00
_cell.angle_gamma   90.00
#
_symmetry.space_group_name_H-M   'P 1'
#
loop_
_entity.id
_entity.type
_entity.pdbx_description
1 polymer ?
#
loop_
_entity_poly.entity_id
_entity_poly.type
_entity_poly.pdbx_seq_one_letter_code
_entity_poly.pdbx_strand_id
1 'polypeptide(L)'
;MFDGISLTEHQRQQMRDLMQQARHEQPPVNVSELETMHRLVTAENFDENAVRAQAEKMANEQIARQVEMAKVRNQMYRLLTPEQQAVLNEKHQQRMEQLRDVTQWQKSSSLKLLSSSNSRSQ
;
A
#
# COMPACT_ATOMS: atom_id res chain seq x y z
N MET A 1 -3.30 10.20 0.98
CA MET A 1 -3.25 10.44 2.47
C MET A 1 -3.89 11.78 2.78
N PHE A 2 -3.43 12.86 2.14
CA PHE A 2 -3.91 14.23 2.34
C PHE A 2 -5.17 14.59 1.54
N ASP A 3 -5.85 13.61 0.96
CA ASP A 3 -7.01 13.82 0.11
C ASP A 3 -8.19 14.35 0.93
N GLY A 4 -8.78 15.45 0.46
CA GLY A 4 -9.89 16.13 1.15
C GLY A 4 -9.47 17.00 2.34
N ILE A 5 -8.17 17.32 2.50
CA ILE A 5 -7.71 18.35 3.44
C ILE A 5 -7.67 19.69 2.72
N SER A 6 -8.31 20.71 3.31
CA SER A 6 -8.27 22.08 2.78
C SER A 6 -6.90 22.70 3.08
N LEU A 7 -6.05 22.78 2.07
CA LEU A 7 -4.70 23.35 2.15
C LEU A 7 -4.67 24.78 1.63
N THR A 8 -3.83 25.64 2.24
CA THR A 8 -3.47 26.93 1.64
C THR A 8 -2.65 26.70 0.36
N GLU A 9 -2.57 27.71 -0.52
CA GLU A 9 -1.74 27.58 -1.72
C GLU A 9 -0.27 27.34 -1.36
N HIS A 10 0.23 28.03 -0.34
CA HIS A 10 1.59 27.87 0.14
C HIS A 10 1.87 26.43 0.64
N GLN A 11 0.99 25.87 1.47
CA GLN A 11 1.12 24.48 1.93
C GLN A 11 1.08 23.49 0.76
N ARG A 12 0.20 23.72 -0.21
CA ARG A 12 0.06 22.88 -1.40
C ARG A 12 1.34 22.91 -2.24
N GLN A 13 1.96 24.08 -2.41
CA GLN A 13 3.24 24.20 -3.10
C GLN A 13 4.33 23.43 -2.37
N GLN A 14 4.52 23.65 -1.06
CA GLN A 14 5.53 22.94 -0.28
C GLN A 14 5.34 21.42 -0.32
N MET A 15 4.09 20.95 -0.26
CA MET A 15 3.77 19.53 -0.39
C MET A 15 4.10 18.96 -1.78
N ARG A 16 3.86 19.72 -2.85
CA ARG A 16 4.24 19.32 -4.21
C ARG A 16 5.75 19.19 -4.33
N ASP A 17 6.49 20.17 -3.82
CA ASP A 17 7.96 20.20 -3.89
C ASP A 17 8.57 19.01 -3.13
N LEU A 18 8.09 18.73 -1.91
CA LEU A 18 8.50 17.55 -1.14
C LEU A 18 8.23 16.24 -1.88
N MET A 19 7.05 16.10 -2.50
CA MET A 19 6.70 14.90 -3.25
C MET A 19 7.50 14.75 -4.56
N GLN A 20 7.84 15.85 -5.22
CA GLN A 20 8.69 15.83 -6.41
C GLN A 20 10.12 15.42 -6.06
N GLN A 21 10.70 16.01 -4.99
CA GLN A 21 12.01 15.63 -4.50
C GLN A 21 12.05 14.14 -4.11
N ALA A 22 11.05 13.68 -3.35
CA ALA A 22 10.96 12.28 -2.94
C ALA A 22 10.87 11.29 -4.12
N ARG A 23 10.21 11.69 -5.22
CA ARG A 23 10.15 10.89 -6.45
C ARG A 23 11.49 10.84 -7.18
N HIS A 24 12.28 11.90 -7.09
CA HIS A 24 13.62 11.94 -7.68
C HIS A 24 14.62 11.08 -6.90
N GLU A 25 14.51 11.10 -5.57
CA GLU A 25 15.39 10.33 -4.68
C GLU A 25 15.02 8.84 -4.59
N GLN A 26 13.75 8.49 -4.85
CA GLN A 26 13.34 7.10 -4.82
C GLN A 26 13.87 6.33 -6.03
N PRO A 27 14.50 5.17 -5.81
CA PRO A 27 14.89 4.31 -6.91
C PRO A 27 13.65 3.87 -7.69
N PRO A 28 13.71 3.86 -9.04
CA PRO A 28 12.60 3.41 -9.86
C PRO A 28 12.29 1.94 -9.58
N VAL A 29 11.10 1.49 -9.99
CA VAL A 29 10.74 0.08 -9.93
C VAL A 29 11.74 -0.74 -10.75
N ASN A 30 12.31 -1.78 -10.13
CA ASN A 30 13.28 -2.63 -10.78
C ASN A 30 12.59 -3.61 -11.73
N VAL A 31 12.53 -3.25 -13.01
CA VAL A 31 11.83 -4.03 -14.06
C VAL A 31 12.41 -5.43 -14.21
N SER A 32 13.73 -5.61 -14.02
CA SER A 32 14.38 -6.93 -14.09
C SER A 32 13.85 -7.90 -13.03
N GLU A 33 13.49 -7.41 -11.84
CA GLU A 33 12.91 -8.24 -10.78
C GLU A 33 11.47 -8.65 -11.13
N LEU A 34 10.73 -7.77 -11.81
CA LEU A 34 9.37 -8.08 -12.29
C LEU A 34 9.40 -9.13 -13.40
N GLU A 35 10.32 -9.00 -14.36
CA GLU A 35 10.51 -9.99 -15.41
C GLU A 35 10.95 -11.35 -14.84
N THR A 36 11.83 -11.34 -13.84
CA THR A 36 12.25 -12.56 -13.15
C THR A 36 11.09 -13.21 -12.43
N MET A 37 10.30 -12.46 -11.67
CA MET A 37 9.08 -12.98 -11.04
C MET A 37 8.11 -13.53 -12.09
N HIS A 38 7.91 -12.84 -13.22
CA HIS A 38 7.04 -13.30 -14.30
C HIS A 38 7.50 -14.66 -14.85
N ARG A 39 8.79 -14.83 -15.14
CA ARG A 39 9.35 -16.11 -15.60
C ARG A 39 9.12 -17.24 -14.61
N LEU A 40 9.28 -16.98 -13.31
CA LEU A 40 9.02 -17.98 -12.27
C LEU A 40 7.54 -18.37 -12.19
N VAL A 41 6.63 -17.41 -12.39
CA VAL A 41 5.18 -17.66 -12.40
C VAL A 41 4.73 -18.42 -13.64
N THR A 42 5.39 -18.22 -14.80
CA THR A 42 5.06 -18.89 -16.06
C THR A 42 5.92 -20.14 -16.34
N ALA A 43 6.72 -20.59 -15.37
CA ALA A 43 7.54 -21.79 -15.53
C ALA A 43 6.68 -23.05 -15.64
N GLU A 44 7.16 -24.06 -16.38
CA GLU A 44 6.47 -25.35 -16.53
C GLU A 44 6.27 -26.06 -15.19
N ASN A 45 7.29 -26.00 -14.32
CA ASN A 45 7.23 -26.50 -12.95
C ASN A 45 7.38 -25.32 -11.97
N PHE A 46 6.48 -25.25 -11.00
CA PHE A 46 6.50 -24.19 -9.99
C PHE A 46 7.60 -24.45 -8.95
N ASP A 47 8.54 -23.50 -8.84
CA ASP A 47 9.57 -23.49 -7.81
C ASP A 47 9.22 -22.49 -6.70
N GLU A 48 8.59 -22.99 -5.64
CA GLU A 48 8.19 -22.18 -4.49
C GLU A 48 9.38 -21.48 -3.82
N ASN A 49 10.56 -22.14 -3.78
CA ASN A 49 11.74 -21.58 -3.12
C ASN A 49 12.32 -20.43 -3.94
N ALA A 50 12.39 -20.57 -5.27
CA ALA A 50 12.82 -19.51 -6.16
C ALA A 50 11.86 -18.30 -6.09
N VAL A 51 10.54 -18.56 -6.08
CA VAL A 51 9.53 -17.49 -5.94
C VAL A 51 9.65 -16.78 -4.59
N ARG A 52 9.84 -17.51 -3.49
CA ARG A 52 10.06 -16.93 -2.16
C ARG A 52 11.29 -16.04 -2.13
N ALA A 53 12.43 -16.51 -2.65
CA ALA A 53 13.67 -15.74 -2.70
C ALA A 53 13.51 -14.46 -3.54
N GLN A 54 12.82 -14.55 -4.68
CA GLN A 54 12.54 -13.39 -5.52
C GLN A 54 11.63 -12.38 -4.81
N ALA A 55 10.61 -12.87 -4.10
CA ALA A 55 9.70 -12.02 -3.33
C ALA A 55 10.42 -11.30 -2.18
N GLU A 56 11.31 -11.98 -1.45
CA GLU A 56 12.12 -11.38 -0.38
C GLU A 56 13.03 -10.27 -0.92
N LYS A 57 13.67 -10.50 -2.06
CA LYS A 57 14.50 -9.49 -2.72
C LYS A 57 13.69 -8.24 -3.09
N MET A 58 12.52 -8.42 -3.71
CA MET A 58 11.62 -7.31 -4.04
C MET A 58 11.08 -6.60 -2.80
N ALA A 59 10.80 -7.34 -1.72
CA ALA A 59 10.33 -6.79 -0.46
C ALA A 59 11.38 -5.87 0.19
N ASN A 60 12.66 -6.23 0.15
CA ASN A 60 13.74 -5.40 0.68
C ASN A 60 13.81 -4.02 -0.02
N GLU A 61 13.69 -3.98 -1.34
CA GLU A 61 13.61 -2.71 -2.07
C GLU A 61 12.35 -1.92 -1.71
N GLN A 62 11.22 -2.63 -1.53
CA GLN A 62 9.96 -2.01 -1.17
C GLN A 62 9.99 -1.39 0.23
N ILE A 63 10.66 -2.03 1.19
CA ILE A 63 10.85 -1.50 2.55
C ILE A 63 11.59 -0.16 2.50
N ALA A 64 12.69 -0.07 1.74
CA ALA A 64 13.44 1.18 1.61
C ALA A 64 12.55 2.32 1.07
N ARG A 65 11.77 2.05 0.02
CA ARG A 65 10.80 3.02 -0.54
C ARG A 65 9.72 3.42 0.47
N GLN A 66 9.19 2.46 1.23
CA GLN A 66 8.16 2.72 2.23
C GLN A 66 8.67 3.61 3.36
N VAL A 67 9.89 3.36 3.85
CA VAL A 67 10.53 4.17 4.90
C VAL A 67 10.73 5.61 4.41
N GLU A 68 11.26 5.78 3.21
CA GLU A 68 11.49 7.12 2.66
C GLU A 68 10.17 7.87 2.46
N MET A 69 9.15 7.17 1.94
CA MET A 69 7.82 7.76 1.81
C MET A 69 7.17 8.11 3.14
N ALA A 70 7.42 7.31 4.19
CA ALA A 70 6.93 7.62 5.52
C ALA A 70 7.56 8.91 6.07
N LYS A 71 8.88 9.13 5.86
CA LYS A 71 9.55 10.38 6.25
C LYS A 71 8.94 11.59 5.54
N VAL A 72 8.78 11.51 4.22
CA VAL A 72 8.20 12.60 3.42
C VAL A 72 6.77 12.91 3.85
N ARG A 73 5.94 11.87 4.08
CA ARG A 73 4.58 12.04 4.61
C ARG A 73 4.58 12.69 5.99
N ASN A 74 5.55 12.36 6.86
CA ASN A 74 5.68 13.02 8.16
C ASN A 74 6.06 14.50 8.02
N GLN A 75 6.99 14.85 7.12
CA GLN A 75 7.33 16.24 6.83
C GLN A 75 6.12 17.02 6.33
N MET A 76 5.36 16.44 5.39
CA MET A 76 4.11 17.02 4.90
C MET A 76 3.06 17.18 6.01
N TYR A 77 2.93 16.21 6.92
CA TYR A 77 2.03 16.28 8.07
C TYR A 77 2.38 17.45 8.99
N ARG A 78 3.68 17.72 9.21
CA ARG A 78 4.16 18.84 10.03
C ARG A 78 3.90 20.22 9.42
N LEU A 79 3.57 20.31 8.12
CA LEU A 79 3.14 21.57 7.48
C LEU A 79 1.68 21.91 7.77
N LEU A 80 0.90 20.96 8.28
CA LEU A 80 -0.52 21.14 8.58
C LEU A 80 -0.74 21.86 9.90
N THR A 81 -1.80 22.66 9.96
CA THR A 81 -2.30 23.23 11.22
C THR A 81 -2.93 22.13 12.10
N PRO A 82 -3.08 22.36 13.41
CA PRO A 82 -3.74 21.39 14.30
C PRO A 82 -5.14 20.98 13.82
N GLU A 83 -5.91 21.91 13.26
CA GLU A 83 -7.26 21.65 12.74
C GLU A 83 -7.22 20.76 11.49
N GLN A 84 -6.28 21.03 10.57
CA GLN A 84 -6.07 20.19 9.39
C GLN A 84 -5.61 18.77 9.77
N GLN A 85 -4.77 18.65 10.81
CA GLN A 85 -4.34 17.35 11.35
C GLN A 85 -5.51 16.57 11.95
N ALA A 86 -6.41 17.24 12.68
CA ALA A 86 -7.62 16.62 13.23
C ALA A 86 -8.50 16.04 12.11
N VAL A 87 -8.77 16.82 11.05
CA VAL A 87 -9.53 16.35 9.88
C VAL A 87 -8.83 15.17 9.19
N LEU A 88 -7.50 15.20 9.09
CA LEU A 88 -6.73 14.09 8.53
C LEU A 88 -6.89 12.81 9.35
N ASN A 89 -6.80 12.90 10.68
CA ASN A 89 -6.93 11.77 11.58
C ASN A 89 -8.35 11.18 11.55
N GLU A 90 -9.38 12.04 11.51
CA GLU A 90 -10.76 11.59 11.36
C GLU A 90 -10.96 10.83 10.04
N LYS A 91 -10.50 11.37 8.92
CA LYS A 91 -10.55 10.69 7.61
C LYS A 91 -9.77 9.37 7.62
N HIS A 92 -8.65 9.31 8.34
CA HIS A 92 -7.91 8.07 8.50
C HIS A 92 -8.73 7.02 9.25
N GLN A 93 -9.36 7.40 10.37
CA GLN A 93 -10.24 6.50 11.13
C GLN A 93 -11.40 5.98 10.28
N GLN A 94 -12.09 6.86 9.54
CA GLN A 94 -13.16 6.47 8.63
C GLN A 94 -12.67 5.45 7.58
N ARG A 95 -11.50 5.69 6.98
CA ARG A 95 -10.90 4.73 6.04
C ARG A 95 -10.59 3.38 6.71
N MET A 96 -10.08 3.39 7.95
CA MET A 96 -9.77 2.15 8.66
C MET A 96 -11.03 1.37 9.00
N GLU A 97 -12.13 2.05 9.33
CA GLU A 97 -13.41 1.41 9.58
C GLU A 97 -13.96 0.71 8.32
N GLN A 98 -13.94 1.41 7.18
CA GLN A 98 -14.31 0.80 5.89
C GLN A 98 -13.47 -0.45 5.56
N LEU A 99 -12.16 -0.43 5.83
CA LEU A 99 -11.30 -1.59 5.61
C LEU A 99 -11.61 -2.74 6.57
N ARG A 100 -11.98 -2.45 7.83
CA ARG A 100 -12.43 -3.48 8.78
C ARG A 100 -13.73 -4.12 8.32
N ASP A 101 -14.68 -3.34 7.82
CA ASP A 101 -15.93 -3.88 7.28
C ASP A 101 -15.66 -4.81 6.09
N VAL A 102 -14.80 -4.41 5.15
CA VAL A 102 -14.42 -5.25 4.00
C VAL A 102 -13.77 -6.56 4.45
N THR A 103 -12.88 -6.53 5.46
CA THR A 103 -12.22 -7.76 5.95
C THR A 103 -13.21 -8.69 6.66
N GLN A 104 -14.20 -8.17 7.40
CA GLN A 104 -15.28 -8.97 7.97
C GLN A 104 -16.18 -9.59 6.89
N TRP A 105 -16.50 -8.83 5.85
CA TRP A 105 -17.23 -9.32 4.68
C TRP A 105 -16.49 -10.45 3.96
N GLN A 106 -15.19 -10.30 3.71
CA GLN A 106 -14.38 -11.35 3.10
C GLN A 106 -14.33 -12.63 3.93
N LYS A 107 -14.21 -12.50 5.27
CA LYS A 107 -14.24 -13.63 6.19
C LYS A 107 -15.59 -14.36 6.14
N SER A 108 -16.70 -13.62 6.22
CA SER A 108 -18.04 -14.20 6.20
C SER A 108 -18.40 -14.83 4.84
N SER A 109 -18.00 -14.22 3.72
CA SER A 109 -18.17 -14.78 2.38
C SER A 109 -17.35 -16.05 2.19
N SER A 110 -16.09 -16.09 2.66
CA SER A 110 -15.25 -17.30 2.60
C SER A 110 -15.87 -18.46 3.37
N LEU A 111 -16.44 -18.19 4.56
CA LEU A 111 -17.15 -19.20 5.36
C LEU A 111 -18.43 -19.72 4.68
N LYS A 112 -19.18 -18.85 3.98
CA LYS A 112 -20.37 -19.25 3.21
C LYS A 112 -20.04 -20.11 2.00
N LEU A 113 -18.94 -19.82 1.29
CA LEU A 113 -18.51 -20.63 0.15
C LEU A 113 -18.14 -22.05 0.60
N LEU A 114 -17.38 -22.18 1.69
CA LEU A 114 -16.98 -23.47 2.25
C LEU A 114 -18.16 -24.32 2.76
N SER A 115 -19.22 -23.68 3.32
CA SER A 115 -20.42 -24.42 3.77
C SER A 115 -21.32 -24.86 2.61
N SER A 116 -21.36 -24.09 1.52
CA SER A 116 -22.12 -24.44 0.30
C SER A 116 -21.50 -25.57 -0.52
N SER A 117 -20.18 -25.74 -0.48
CA SER A 117 -19.48 -26.86 -1.11
C SER A 117 -19.69 -28.20 -0.39
N ASN A 118 -19.97 -28.16 0.93
CA ASN A 118 -20.14 -29.37 1.75
C ASN A 118 -21.56 -29.95 1.72
N SER A 119 -22.51 -29.25 1.09
CA SER A 119 -23.93 -29.65 1.00
C SER A 119 -24.35 -30.15 -0.38
N ARG A 120 -23.41 -30.27 -1.33
CA ARG A 120 -23.64 -30.74 -2.71
C ARG A 120 -23.10 -32.14 -3.02
N SER A 121 -22.57 -32.83 -2.01
CA SER A 121 -22.05 -34.20 -2.10
C SER A 121 -22.87 -35.14 -1.20
N GLN A 122 -24.14 -35.35 -1.56
CA GLN A 122 -24.92 -36.54 -1.23
C GLN A 122 -25.81 -36.91 -2.41
#